data_AF-A0AAU4ME16-F1
#
_entry.id   AF-A0AAU4ME16-F1
#
_cell.length_a   1.000
_cell.length_b   1.000
_cell.length_c   1.000
_cell.angle_alpha   90.00
_cell.angle_beta   90.00
_cell.angle_gamma   90.00
#
_symmetry.space_group_name_H-M   'P 1'
#
loop_
_entity.id
_entity.type
_entity.pdbx_description
1 polymer ?
#
loop_
_entity_poly.entity_id
_entity_poly.type
_entity_poly.pdbx_seq_one_letter_code
_entity_poly.pdbx_strand_id
1 'polypeptide(L)'
;MLEACERLSARYGRAQAYWYGAQNDGSAVLVAERGEALRRLAYIPGDDTQHLELGIPLAYEQERQTALGLPALTAKHMEVDEDDDEWMWELLEMATKLAGELSIDPLSIDAGTPTRGLGLLALTEYGRRLGAPCGALRM
;
A
#
# COMPACT_ATOMS: atom_id res chain seq x y z
N MET A 1 4.19 -12.83 -2.84
CA MET A 1 3.58 -11.47 -2.82
C MET A 1 3.87 -10.70 -4.10
N LEU A 2 5.13 -10.63 -4.56
CA LEU A 2 5.51 -9.92 -5.80
C LEU A 2 4.67 -10.31 -7.03
N GLU A 3 4.69 -11.58 -7.42
CA GLU A 3 3.94 -12.07 -8.59
C GLU A 3 2.42 -11.81 -8.49
N ALA A 4 1.86 -11.85 -7.28
CA ALA A 4 0.46 -11.55 -7.06
C ALA A 4 0.18 -10.06 -7.29
N CYS A 5 1.04 -9.18 -6.79
CA CYS A 5 0.94 -7.74 -6.99
C CYS A 5 1.12 -7.36 -8.46
N GLU A 6 2.13 -7.91 -9.14
CA GLU A 6 2.34 -7.70 -10.58
C GLU A 6 1.13 -8.17 -11.38
N ARG A 7 0.65 -9.40 -11.17
CA ARG A 7 -0.55 -9.92 -11.85
C ARG A 7 -1.79 -9.06 -11.61
N LEU A 8 -2.00 -8.60 -10.37
CA LEU A 8 -3.13 -7.71 -10.05
C LEU A 8 -2.97 -6.36 -10.74
N SER A 9 -1.77 -5.77 -10.75
CA SER A 9 -1.51 -4.51 -11.45
C SER A 9 -1.67 -4.63 -12.96
N ALA A 10 -1.29 -5.75 -13.57
CA ALA A 10 -1.52 -6.02 -14.99
C ALA A 10 -3.02 -6.06 -15.32
N ARG A 11 -3.84 -6.58 -14.40
CA ARG A 11 -5.29 -6.70 -14.57
C ARG A 11 -6.05 -5.40 -14.27
N TYR A 12 -5.62 -4.66 -13.25
CA TYR A 12 -6.35 -3.53 -12.67
C TYR A 12 -5.63 -2.18 -12.84
N GLY A 13 -4.54 -2.14 -13.61
CA GLY A 13 -3.72 -0.95 -13.83
C GLY A 13 -2.68 -0.74 -12.73
N ARG A 14 -3.07 -0.89 -11.46
CA ARG A 14 -2.20 -0.70 -10.29
C ARG A 14 -2.50 -1.71 -9.20
N ALA A 15 -1.48 -2.11 -8.44
CA ALA A 15 -1.63 -2.88 -7.22
C ALA A 15 -0.56 -2.46 -6.21
N GLN A 16 -0.91 -2.54 -4.93
CA GLN A 16 -0.03 -2.16 -3.84
C GLN A 16 -0.17 -3.21 -2.72
N ALA A 17 0.91 -3.43 -1.97
CA ALA A 17 0.89 -4.24 -0.77
C ALA A 17 1.72 -3.56 0.32
N TYR A 18 1.17 -3.55 1.52
CA TYR A 18 1.74 -2.91 2.70
C TYR A 18 1.77 -3.92 3.83
N TRP A 19 2.88 -3.94 4.57
CA TRP A 19 3.01 -4.65 5.83
C TRP A 19 3.55 -3.68 6.87
N TYR A 20 2.91 -3.68 8.04
CA TYR A 20 3.26 -2.81 9.16
C TYR A 20 3.22 -3.64 10.44
N GLY A 21 4.33 -3.59 11.18
CA GLY A 21 4.49 -4.19 12.48
C GLY A 21 4.13 -3.21 13.60
N ALA A 22 2.99 -3.42 14.26
CA ALA A 22 2.50 -2.51 15.31
C ALA A 22 3.38 -2.48 16.58
N GLN A 23 4.33 -3.40 16.70
CA GLN A 23 5.32 -3.42 17.78
C GLN A 23 6.64 -2.77 17.35
N ASN A 24 6.64 -2.00 16.26
CA ASN A 24 7.83 -1.47 15.62
C ASN A 24 8.81 -2.58 15.19
N ASP A 25 8.27 -3.74 14.80
CA ASP A 25 9.01 -4.90 14.29
C ASP A 25 9.27 -4.83 12.77
N GLY A 26 8.85 -3.74 12.14
CA GLY A 26 9.25 -3.38 10.79
C GLY A 26 8.11 -2.86 9.91
N SER A 27 8.47 -2.51 8.68
CA SER A 27 7.53 -2.15 7.63
C SER A 27 8.02 -2.66 6.26
N ALA A 28 7.09 -2.92 5.36
CA ALA A 28 7.41 -3.26 3.98
C ALA A 28 6.36 -2.74 3.01
N VAL A 29 6.83 -2.35 1.82
CA VAL A 29 6.02 -1.75 0.78
C VAL A 29 6.35 -2.37 -0.57
N LEU A 30 5.30 -2.63 -1.35
CA LEU A 30 5.39 -3.02 -2.74
C LEU A 30 4.36 -2.25 -3.55
N VAL A 31 4.81 -1.53 -4.57
CA VAL A 31 3.98 -0.79 -5.52
C VAL A 31 4.25 -1.32 -6.92
N ALA A 32 3.20 -1.75 -7.61
CA ALA A 32 3.26 -2.23 -8.99
C ALA A 32 2.25 -1.51 -9.88
N GLU A 33 2.62 -1.27 -11.13
CA GLU A 33 1.77 -0.67 -12.14
C GLU A 33 1.92 -1.45 -13.46
N ARG A 34 0.80 -1.71 -14.14
CA ARG A 34 0.76 -2.37 -15.46
C ARG A 34 1.55 -3.68 -15.58
N GLY A 35 1.68 -4.43 -14.48
CA GLY A 35 2.39 -5.70 -14.45
C GLY A 35 3.84 -5.62 -13.98
N GLU A 36 4.35 -4.44 -13.65
CA GLU A 36 5.75 -4.23 -13.25
C GLU A 36 5.83 -3.65 -11.85
N ALA A 37 6.73 -4.19 -11.02
CA ALA A 37 7.05 -3.60 -9.72
C ALA A 37 7.88 -2.32 -9.89
N LEU A 38 7.34 -1.20 -9.44
CA LEU A 38 7.95 0.12 -9.55
C LEU A 38 8.77 0.51 -8.32
N ARG A 39 8.29 0.11 -7.14
CA ARG A 39 8.97 0.35 -5.86
C ARG A 39 8.77 -0.86 -4.96
N ARG A 40 9.84 -1.32 -4.35
CA ARG A 40 9.80 -2.30 -3.26
C ARG A 40 10.82 -1.86 -2.22
N LEU A 41 10.42 -1.88 -0.95
CA LEU A 41 11.34 -1.68 0.17
C LEU A 41 10.83 -2.43 1.40
N ALA A 42 11.74 -2.72 2.31
CA ALA A 42 11.42 -3.23 3.63
C ALA A 42 12.44 -2.69 4.62
N TYR A 43 12.01 -2.46 5.85
CA TYR A 43 12.85 -2.17 6.98
C TYR A 43 12.43 -3.06 8.15
N ILE A 44 13.35 -3.86 8.67
CA ILE A 44 13.14 -4.73 9.82
C ILE A 44 14.34 -4.50 10.75
N PRO A 45 14.15 -4.03 11.99
CA PRO A 45 15.25 -3.78 12.91
C PRO A 45 16.12 -5.03 13.11
N GLY A 46 17.42 -4.90 12.89
CA GLY A 46 18.39 -5.98 13.04
C GLY A 46 18.53 -6.96 11.86
N ASP A 47 17.75 -6.77 10.80
CA ASP A 47 17.83 -7.57 9.57
C ASP A 47 18.34 -6.74 8.39
N ASP A 48 19.20 -7.32 7.56
CA ASP A 48 19.62 -6.71 6.30
C ASP A 48 18.55 -6.89 5.21
N THR A 49 17.72 -5.86 5.04
CA THR A 49 16.65 -5.81 4.03
C THR A 49 17.05 -5.12 2.73
N GLN A 50 18.32 -4.73 2.55
CA GLN A 50 18.77 -3.95 1.39
C GLN A 50 18.54 -4.68 0.06
N HIS A 51 18.70 -6.00 0.07
CA HIS A 51 18.44 -6.87 -1.07
C HIS A 51 16.97 -6.88 -1.54
N LEU A 52 16.05 -6.39 -0.71
CA LEU A 52 14.63 -6.23 -1.04
C LEU A 52 14.34 -4.90 -1.72
N GLU A 53 15.25 -3.92 -1.67
CA GLU A 53 15.03 -2.63 -2.28
C GLU A 53 15.00 -2.71 -3.82
N LEU A 54 14.02 -2.06 -4.43
CA LEU A 54 13.83 -1.99 -5.87
C LEU A 54 13.23 -0.64 -6.25
N GLY A 55 13.71 -0.07 -7.34
CA GLY A 55 13.09 1.07 -7.99
C GLY A 55 13.46 2.42 -7.38
N ILE A 56 12.99 3.48 -8.02
CA ILE A 56 13.31 4.87 -7.64
C ILE A 56 12.45 5.27 -6.43
N PRO A 57 13.04 5.92 -5.40
CA PRO A 57 12.28 6.44 -4.28
C PRO A 57 11.10 7.31 -4.73
N LEU A 58 9.95 7.11 -4.10
CA LEU A 58 8.73 7.85 -4.35
C LEU A 58 8.83 9.29 -3.81
N ALA A 59 7.97 10.18 -4.30
CA ALA A 59 7.96 11.58 -3.89
C ALA A 59 7.84 11.74 -2.37
N TYR A 60 6.97 10.96 -1.73
CA TYR A 60 6.81 10.98 -0.28
C TYR A 60 8.11 10.66 0.49
N GLU A 61 8.86 9.64 0.05
CA GLU A 61 10.14 9.26 0.67
C GLU A 61 11.15 10.42 0.57
N GLN A 62 11.21 11.09 -0.59
CA GLN A 62 12.09 12.25 -0.81
C GLN A 62 11.68 13.48 0.03
N GLU A 63 10.37 13.71 0.17
CA GLU A 63 9.83 14.78 0.99
C GLU A 63 10.17 14.57 2.47
N ARG A 64 10.09 13.33 2.98
CA ARG A 64 10.50 13.01 4.36
C ARG A 64 11.98 13.25 4.57
N GLN A 65 12.84 12.77 3.68
CA GLN A 65 14.29 13.04 3.72
C GLN A 65 14.59 14.53 3.76
N THR A 66 13.93 15.31 2.89
CA THR A 66 14.08 16.77 2.87
C THR A 66 13.61 17.42 4.18
N ALA A 67 12.51 16.94 4.76
CA ALA A 67 11.97 17.46 6.02
C ALA A 67 12.88 17.17 7.22
N LEU A 68 13.59 16.04 7.20
CA LEU A 68 14.59 15.67 8.20
C LEU A 68 15.96 16.32 7.96
N GLY A 69 16.13 17.07 6.87
CA GLY A 69 17.41 17.70 6.51
C GLY A 69 18.48 16.70 6.05
N LEU A 70 18.05 15.53 5.59
CA LEU A 70 18.91 14.42 5.17
C LEU A 70 19.19 14.43 3.66
N PRO A 71 20.24 13.72 3.20
CA PRO A 71 20.56 13.61 1.77
C PRO A 71 19.40 13.00 0.97
N ALA A 72 19.24 13.46 -0.27
CA ALA A 72 18.24 12.90 -1.17
C ALA A 72 18.49 11.41 -1.42
N LEU A 73 17.44 10.60 -1.37
CA LEU A 73 17.54 9.18 -1.67
C LEU A 73 17.87 9.00 -3.15
N THR A 74 18.70 8.00 -3.46
CA THR A 74 18.99 7.64 -4.85
C THR A 74 18.42 6.28 -5.17
N ALA A 75 18.27 5.97 -6.47
CA ALA A 75 17.87 4.63 -6.91
C ALA A 75 18.88 3.54 -6.53
N LYS A 76 20.12 3.95 -6.22
CA LYS A 76 21.10 3.10 -5.54
C LYS A 76 21.07 3.47 -4.07
N HIS A 77 20.42 2.62 -3.30
CA HIS A 77 20.66 2.47 -1.88
C HIS A 77 20.04 3.55 -0.97
N MET A 78 19.27 3.06 -0.01
CA MET A 78 18.91 3.74 1.22
C MET A 78 19.96 3.38 2.29
N GLU A 79 20.95 4.25 2.50
CA GLU A 79 21.81 4.13 3.70
C GLU A 79 20.96 4.52 4.91
N VAL A 80 20.82 3.59 5.85
CA VAL A 80 20.32 3.91 7.19
C VAL A 80 21.56 4.02 8.06
N ASP A 81 21.84 5.24 8.51
CA ASP A 81 22.80 5.43 9.59
C ASP A 81 22.15 4.87 10.86
N GLU A 82 22.80 3.92 11.54
CA GLU A 82 22.30 3.33 12.77
C GLU A 82 22.19 4.38 13.90
N ASP A 83 22.88 5.51 13.76
CA ASP A 83 22.80 6.65 14.68
C ASP A 83 21.72 7.68 14.29
N ASP A 84 21.03 7.52 13.15
CA ASP A 84 19.91 8.39 12.72
C ASP A 84 18.56 7.80 13.14
N ASP A 85 18.24 8.07 14.40
CA ASP A 85 16.98 7.66 15.02
C ASP A 85 15.76 8.13 14.21
N GLU A 86 15.80 9.33 13.61
CA GLU A 86 14.63 9.94 12.97
C GLU A 86 14.27 9.25 11.66
N TRP A 87 15.26 8.92 10.82
CA TRP A 87 15.00 8.18 9.59
C TRP A 87 14.56 6.73 9.88
N MET A 88 15.13 6.10 10.90
CA MET A 88 14.67 4.78 11.34
C MET A 88 13.19 4.79 11.73
N TRP A 89 12.74 5.80 12.49
CA TRP A 89 11.31 5.94 12.84
C TRP A 89 10.43 6.15 11.62
N GLU A 90 10.88 6.93 10.64
CA GLU A 90 10.17 7.07 9.36
C GLU A 90 10.04 5.72 8.63
N LEU A 91 11.10 4.91 8.63
CA LEU A 91 11.08 3.60 7.98
C LEU A 91 10.18 2.58 8.67
N LEU A 92 10.09 2.61 10.00
CA LEU A 92 9.16 1.76 10.76
C LEU A 92 7.69 2.04 10.44
N GLU A 93 7.36 3.29 10.11
CA GLU A 93 5.99 3.71 9.78
C GLU A 93 5.74 3.84 8.26
N MET A 94 6.76 3.61 7.43
CA MET A 94 6.70 3.94 6.00
C MET A 94 5.52 3.30 5.27
N ALA A 95 5.18 2.07 5.64
CA ALA A 95 4.05 1.36 5.03
C ALA A 95 2.70 2.06 5.26
N THR A 96 2.43 2.56 6.47
CA THR A 96 1.15 3.24 6.76
C THR A 96 1.10 4.62 6.13
N LYS A 97 2.24 5.32 6.14
CA LYS A 97 2.43 6.63 5.51
C LYS A 97 2.25 6.57 4.00
N LEU A 98 2.95 5.68 3.30
CA LEU A 98 2.78 5.48 1.86
C LEU A 98 1.38 4.95 1.51
N ALA A 99 0.78 4.11 2.36
CA ALA A 99 -0.61 3.71 2.15
C ALA A 99 -1.55 4.91 2.20
N GLY A 100 -1.36 5.85 3.13
CA GLY A 100 -2.13 7.09 3.22
C GLY A 100 -2.02 7.96 1.98
N GLU A 101 -0.82 8.07 1.40
CA GLU A 101 -0.57 8.88 0.20
C GLU A 101 -1.06 8.24 -1.10
N LEU A 102 -0.93 6.91 -1.23
CA LEU A 102 -1.10 6.21 -2.51
C LEU A 102 -2.43 5.48 -2.65
N SER A 103 -3.17 5.30 -1.54
CA SER A 103 -4.47 4.62 -1.55
C SER A 103 -5.59 5.57 -1.93
N ILE A 104 -6.74 4.97 -2.27
CA ILE A 104 -7.97 5.72 -2.55
C ILE A 104 -8.63 6.05 -1.21
N ASP A 105 -9.09 7.30 -1.07
CA ASP A 105 -9.98 7.68 0.02
C ASP A 105 -11.31 6.95 -0.15
N PRO A 106 -11.70 6.03 0.77
CA PRO A 106 -12.97 5.32 0.64
C PRO A 106 -14.18 6.26 0.67
N LEU A 107 -14.05 7.46 1.27
CA LEU A 107 -15.11 8.47 1.26
C LEU A 107 -15.27 9.17 -0.10
N SER A 108 -14.28 9.04 -1.00
CA SER A 108 -14.40 9.50 -2.38
C SER A 108 -15.17 8.52 -3.27
N ILE A 109 -15.54 7.34 -2.76
CA ILE A 109 -16.35 6.37 -3.48
C ILE A 109 -17.82 6.76 -3.34
N ASP A 110 -18.45 7.08 -4.45
CA ASP A 110 -19.83 7.53 -4.52
C ASP A 110 -20.67 6.71 -5.52
N ALA A 111 -21.93 7.09 -5.70
CA ALA A 111 -22.85 6.44 -6.62
C ALA A 111 -22.41 6.53 -8.11
N GLY A 112 -21.50 7.44 -8.45
CA GLY A 112 -20.95 7.61 -9.79
C GLY A 112 -19.69 6.77 -10.04
N THR A 113 -19.09 6.20 -9.00
CA THR A 113 -17.85 5.43 -9.10
C THR A 113 -18.09 4.13 -9.88
N PRO A 114 -17.42 3.91 -11.03
CA PRO A 114 -17.61 2.68 -11.81
C PRO A 114 -17.19 1.45 -11.00
N THR A 115 -18.13 0.53 -10.79
CA THR A 115 -17.87 -0.74 -10.09
C THR A 115 -18.12 -1.92 -11.02
N ARG A 116 -17.27 -2.94 -10.94
CA ARG A 116 -17.43 -4.21 -11.66
C ARG A 116 -17.04 -5.35 -10.74
N GLY A 117 -17.95 -6.27 -10.48
CA GLY A 117 -17.70 -7.39 -9.60
C GLY A 117 -18.84 -8.41 -9.61
N LEU A 118 -18.67 -9.47 -8.84
CA LEU A 118 -19.72 -10.43 -8.54
C LEU A 118 -20.24 -10.15 -7.12
N GLY A 119 -21.46 -9.65 -7.01
CA GLY A 119 -22.15 -9.52 -5.72
C GLY A 119 -22.90 -10.80 -5.40
N LEU A 120 -22.64 -11.38 -4.22
CA LEU A 120 -23.44 -12.47 -3.67
C LEU A 120 -24.21 -11.93 -2.47
N LEU A 121 -25.54 -11.93 -2.54
CA LEU A 121 -26.38 -11.67 -1.38
C LEU A 121 -26.89 -12.99 -0.80
N ALA A 122 -26.40 -13.32 0.39
CA ALA A 122 -27.00 -14.36 1.21
C ALA A 122 -28.16 -13.75 2.00
N LEU A 123 -29.40 -14.17 1.69
CA LEU A 123 -30.56 -13.72 2.44
C LEU A 123 -30.61 -14.40 3.80
N THR A 124 -30.82 -13.60 4.84
CA THR A 124 -31.26 -14.09 6.15
C THR A 124 -32.63 -14.75 6.02
N GLU A 125 -33.05 -15.54 7.01
CA GLU A 125 -34.38 -16.18 7.00
C GLU A 125 -35.52 -15.15 6.83
N TYR A 126 -35.39 -14.00 7.49
CA TYR A 126 -36.31 -12.87 7.35
C TYR A 126 -36.34 -12.32 5.91
N GLY A 127 -35.16 -12.13 5.30
CA GLY A 127 -35.04 -11.68 3.91
C GLY A 127 -35.60 -12.69 2.89
N ARG A 128 -35.56 -14.00 3.20
CA ARG A 128 -36.23 -15.02 2.36
C ARG A 128 -37.76 -14.92 2.43
N ARG A 129 -38.33 -14.59 3.59
CA ARG A 129 -39.79 -14.50 3.79
C ARG A 129 -40.40 -13.22 3.23
N LEU A 130 -39.68 -12.09 3.29
CA LEU A 130 -40.21 -10.77 2.99
C LEU A 130 -39.58 -10.11 1.75
N GLY A 131 -38.55 -10.74 1.16
CA GLY A 131 -37.79 -10.17 0.05
C GLY A 131 -36.77 -9.13 0.49
N ALA A 132 -36.00 -8.63 -0.48
CA ALA A 132 -35.09 -7.50 -0.27
C ALA A 132 -35.86 -6.17 -0.44
N PRO A 133 -35.51 -5.12 0.32
CA PRO A 133 -36.07 -3.79 0.11
C PRO A 133 -35.92 -3.32 -1.34
N CYS A 134 -36.92 -2.60 -1.84
CA CYS A 134 -36.89 -2.02 -3.18
C CYS A 134 -35.60 -1.20 -3.37
N GLY A 135 -34.80 -1.52 -4.38
CA GLY A 135 -33.55 -0.81 -4.68
C GLY A 135 -32.29 -1.38 -4.03
N ALA A 136 -32.40 -2.31 -3.07
CA ALA A 136 -31.23 -2.97 -2.47
C ALA A 136 -30.44 -3.86 -3.46
N LEU A 137 -31.05 -4.18 -4.62
CA LEU A 137 -30.50 -5.09 -5.63
C LEU A 137 -30.47 -4.50 -7.05
N ARG A 138 -30.70 -3.19 -7.22
CA ARG A 138 -30.55 -2.58 -8.55
C ARG A 138 -29.07 -2.44 -8.86
N MET A 139 -28.52 -3.43 -9.57
CA MET A 139 -27.33 -3.29 -10.40
C MET A 139 -27.74 -2.75 -11.78
#